data_AF-A0A369UUQ4-F1
#
_entry.id   AF-A0A369UUQ4-F1
#
_cell.length_a   1.000
_cell.length_b   1.000
_cell.length_c   1.000
_cell.angle_alpha   90.00
_cell.angle_beta   90.00
_cell.angle_gamma   90.00
#
_symmetry.space_group_name_H-M   'P 1'
#
loop_
_entity.id
_entity.type
_entity.pdbx_description
1 polymer ?
#
loop_
_entity_poly.entity_id
_entity_poly.type
_entity_poly.pdbx_seq_one_letter_code
_entity_poly.pdbx_strand_id
1 'polypeptide(L)'
;MRPGLRAERGPHGATGAGALAQRRLRGPEHRHHPGAAVTLTPTATTSLRQPDVVAAAVVDTTTERAELPVVPGFVVSAFNPLVRETVRRCLGDPGTPDVPNPLTGPFPDSTAIVLATVAADATTSDTASQKLVSGRVHNPLLFFQSVTTSIVGHLAIEYGLTGPIHCIAADHQADTTALDAAALLLLDDTIDQVLVIGVELAANPRTAAAFARLAALGHDGRPPAADLAVALLLRPGPAGHAGVPAQPQAPAPDDAAAGPLHRLAALAESARRPLGEQR
;
A
#
# COMPACT_ATOMS: atom_id res chain seq x y z
N MET A 1 -47.33 10.10 -57.41
CA MET A 1 -46.24 10.71 -58.18
C MET A 1 -44.93 9.96 -57.93
N ARG A 2 -44.16 9.67 -59.00
CA ARG A 2 -42.74 9.21 -59.10
C ARG A 2 -42.13 10.00 -60.30
N PRO A 3 -40.81 10.04 -60.61
CA PRO A 3 -39.60 9.37 -60.07
C PRO A 3 -38.57 10.40 -59.49
N GLY A 4 -37.27 10.15 -59.24
CA GLY A 4 -36.51 8.88 -59.14
C GLY A 4 -35.25 8.75 -60.05
N LEU A 5 -34.14 9.46 -59.74
CA LEU A 5 -32.80 9.35 -60.38
C LEU A 5 -31.74 9.51 -59.26
N ARG A 6 -30.78 8.62 -58.97
CA ARG A 6 -29.78 7.81 -59.73
C ARG A 6 -28.46 8.58 -60.00
N ALA A 7 -27.34 7.88 -59.78
CA ALA A 7 -25.99 8.43 -59.62
C ALA A 7 -25.17 8.54 -60.94
N GLU A 8 -24.06 9.27 -60.88
CA GLU A 8 -22.99 9.35 -61.90
C GLU A 8 -21.60 9.16 -61.25
N ARG A 9 -20.61 8.67 -62.01
CA ARG A 9 -19.24 8.34 -61.54
C ARG A 9 -18.16 8.99 -62.43
N GLY A 10 -17.21 9.73 -61.81
CA GLY A 10 -15.86 10.02 -62.34
C GLY A 10 -15.78 10.87 -63.62
N PRO A 11 -14.57 11.04 -64.23
CA PRO A 11 -13.25 10.54 -63.85
C PRO A 11 -12.17 11.68 -63.74
N HIS A 12 -10.88 11.35 -63.97
CA HIS A 12 -9.65 12.17 -63.86
C HIS A 12 -9.12 12.41 -62.42
N GLY A 13 -7.87 12.11 -62.03
CA GLY A 13 -6.77 11.40 -62.71
C GLY A 13 -5.61 12.30 -63.16
N ALA A 14 -4.57 12.47 -62.32
CA ALA A 14 -3.15 12.64 -62.72
C ALA A 14 -2.19 12.77 -61.50
N THR A 15 -1.23 11.84 -61.42
CA THR A 15 0.19 11.99 -61.00
C THR A 15 0.63 13.05 -59.97
N GLY A 16 1.28 12.58 -58.90
CA GLY A 16 2.08 13.39 -57.97
C GLY A 16 3.06 12.55 -57.14
N ALA A 17 4.10 11.98 -57.76
CA ALA A 17 5.07 11.11 -57.09
C ALA A 17 6.09 11.91 -56.27
N GLY A 18 5.79 12.15 -54.99
CA GLY A 18 6.74 12.74 -54.03
C GLY A 18 7.71 11.69 -53.46
N ALA A 19 8.95 11.70 -53.93
CA ALA A 19 9.98 10.78 -53.46
C ALA A 19 10.47 11.15 -52.04
N LEU A 20 9.98 10.46 -51.02
CA LEU A 20 10.51 10.55 -49.66
C LEU A 20 11.76 9.67 -49.52
N ALA A 21 12.92 10.34 -49.42
CA ALA A 21 14.22 9.69 -49.33
C ALA A 21 14.33 8.82 -48.06
N GLN A 22 14.57 7.51 -48.24
CA GLN A 22 14.90 6.60 -47.14
C GLN A 22 16.29 6.92 -46.59
N ARG A 23 16.34 7.83 -45.61
CA ARG A 23 17.56 8.18 -44.89
C ARG A 23 17.96 7.00 -43.98
N ARG A 24 18.83 6.12 -44.47
CA ARG A 24 19.40 5.02 -43.68
C ARG A 24 20.10 5.57 -42.44
N LEU A 25 19.46 5.45 -41.29
CA LEU A 25 20.09 5.69 -40.00
C LEU A 25 21.10 4.55 -39.76
N ARG A 26 22.40 4.87 -39.80
CA ARG A 26 23.43 3.97 -39.31
C ARG A 26 23.22 3.78 -37.81
N GLY A 27 23.04 2.54 -37.36
CA GLY A 27 22.99 2.23 -35.94
C GLY A 27 24.33 2.52 -35.26
N PRO A 28 24.33 2.86 -33.95
CA PRO A 28 25.57 3.06 -33.21
C PRO A 28 26.33 1.74 -33.05
N GLU A 29 27.65 1.77 -33.25
CA GLU A 29 28.51 0.60 -33.08
C GLU A 29 28.65 0.26 -31.59
N HIS A 30 28.15 -0.91 -31.19
CA HIS A 30 28.39 -1.44 -29.84
C HIS A 30 29.86 -1.81 -29.66
N ARG A 31 30.65 -0.90 -29.10
CA ARG A 31 31.95 -1.25 -28.51
C ARG A 31 31.72 -1.99 -27.20
N HIS A 32 32.03 -3.28 -27.18
CA HIS A 32 32.15 -4.02 -25.91
C HIS A 32 33.29 -3.40 -25.08
N HIS A 33 32.95 -2.82 -23.93
CA HIS A 33 33.89 -2.68 -22.83
C HIS A 33 33.72 -3.89 -21.90
N PRO A 34 34.80 -4.62 -21.56
CA PRO A 34 34.72 -5.65 -20.53
C PRO A 34 34.42 -4.95 -19.20
N GLY A 35 33.34 -5.36 -18.54
CA GLY A 35 32.91 -4.76 -17.29
C GLY A 35 33.94 -4.99 -16.19
N ALA A 36 34.50 -3.90 -15.65
CA ALA A 36 35.21 -3.98 -14.38
C ALA A 36 34.19 -4.38 -13.31
N ALA A 37 34.43 -5.51 -12.64
CA ALA A 37 33.62 -5.93 -11.51
C ALA A 37 33.81 -4.92 -10.38
N VAL A 38 32.82 -4.05 -10.19
CA VAL A 38 32.76 -3.18 -9.00
C VAL A 38 32.39 -4.09 -7.84
N THR A 39 33.41 -4.57 -7.13
CA THR A 39 33.24 -5.21 -5.83
C THR A 39 32.68 -4.16 -4.87
N LEU A 40 31.36 -4.16 -4.69
CA LEU A 40 30.71 -3.42 -3.62
C LEU A 40 31.12 -4.08 -2.30
N THR A 41 32.19 -3.56 -1.70
CA THR A 41 32.52 -3.84 -0.30
C THR A 41 31.28 -3.51 0.54
N PRO A 42 30.81 -4.39 1.44
CA PRO A 42 29.70 -4.07 2.31
C PRO A 42 30.17 -3.00 3.30
N THR A 43 29.89 -1.74 2.96
CA THR A 43 30.09 -0.59 3.87
C THR A 43 29.24 -0.81 5.12
N ALA A 44 29.80 -0.43 6.27
CA ALA A 44 29.30 -0.71 7.61
C ALA A 44 27.77 -0.82 7.75
N THR A 45 27.32 -1.85 8.46
CA THR A 45 25.94 -1.98 8.94
C THR A 45 25.60 -0.81 9.85
N THR A 46 25.10 0.28 9.27
CA THR A 46 24.46 1.37 10.01
C THR A 46 23.24 0.77 10.69
N SER A 47 23.35 0.50 12.00
CA SER A 47 22.18 0.06 12.76
C SER A 47 21.15 1.19 12.72
N LEU A 48 20.05 0.95 12.01
CA LEU A 48 18.95 1.90 11.92
C LEU A 48 18.47 2.21 13.33
N ARG A 49 18.27 3.48 13.64
CA ARG A 49 17.64 3.86 14.92
C ARG A 49 16.25 3.26 14.93
N GLN A 50 15.91 2.56 16.01
CA GLN A 50 14.56 2.05 16.16
C GLN A 50 13.64 3.27 16.37
N PRO A 51 12.57 3.42 15.57
CA PRO A 51 11.65 4.53 15.73
C PRO A 51 10.74 4.32 16.94
N ASP A 52 10.37 5.41 17.59
CA ASP A 52 9.46 5.39 18.73
C ASP A 52 8.00 5.30 18.25
N VAL A 53 7.23 4.39 18.84
CA VAL A 53 5.78 4.30 18.61
C VAL A 53 5.09 5.34 19.49
N VAL A 54 4.57 6.39 18.88
CA VAL A 54 3.90 7.53 19.56
C VAL A 54 2.42 7.23 19.82
N ALA A 55 1.78 6.55 18.86
CA ALA A 55 0.40 6.13 18.95
C ALA A 55 0.21 4.83 18.18
N ALA A 56 -0.74 4.00 18.60
CA ALA A 56 -1.01 2.72 17.97
C ALA A 56 -2.47 2.28 18.10
N ALA A 57 -2.99 1.65 17.05
CA ALA A 57 -4.27 0.96 17.08
C ALA A 57 -4.22 -0.37 16.35
N VAL A 58 -4.97 -1.33 16.88
CA VAL A 58 -5.35 -2.58 16.23
C VAL A 58 -6.89 -2.60 16.15
N VAL A 59 -7.42 -3.07 15.03
CA VAL A 59 -8.84 -3.38 14.83
C VAL A 59 -8.95 -4.77 14.19
N ASP A 60 -9.60 -5.69 14.91
CA ASP A 60 -9.94 -7.03 14.42
C ASP A 60 -11.47 -7.19 14.44
N THR A 61 -12.11 -7.21 13.26
CA THR A 61 -13.57 -7.30 13.19
C THR A 61 -14.09 -8.69 13.55
N THR A 62 -13.25 -9.72 13.48
CA THR A 62 -13.56 -11.11 13.85
C THR A 62 -13.71 -11.23 15.36
N THR A 63 -12.78 -10.61 16.10
CA THR A 63 -12.78 -10.59 17.57
C THR A 63 -13.75 -9.56 18.13
N GLU A 64 -13.76 -8.33 17.60
CA GLU A 64 -14.60 -7.24 18.12
C GLU A 64 -16.08 -7.35 17.72
N ARG A 65 -16.38 -8.02 16.60
CA ARG A 65 -17.73 -8.06 15.98
C ARG A 65 -18.35 -6.67 15.76
N ALA A 66 -17.51 -5.64 15.62
CA ALA A 66 -17.94 -4.26 15.44
C ALA A 66 -18.30 -4.00 13.97
N GLU A 67 -19.41 -3.29 13.74
CA GLU A 67 -19.72 -2.74 12.42
C GLU A 67 -18.82 -1.53 12.14
N LEU A 68 -18.10 -1.55 11.02
CA LEU A 68 -17.18 -0.49 10.66
C LEU A 68 -17.95 0.73 10.11
N PRO A 69 -17.61 1.97 10.51
CA PRO A 69 -18.23 3.17 9.95
C PRO A 69 -18.06 3.24 8.42
N VAL A 70 -19.15 3.51 7.71
CA VAL A 70 -19.16 3.63 6.24
C VAL A 70 -18.24 4.75 5.77
N VAL A 71 -17.49 4.50 4.68
CA VAL A 71 -16.62 5.50 4.05
C VAL A 71 -17.24 5.88 2.70
N PRO A 72 -17.67 7.15 2.51
CA PRO A 72 -18.27 7.58 1.25
C PRO A 72 -17.39 7.25 0.05
N GLY A 73 -17.97 6.57 -0.94
CA GLY A 73 -17.25 6.15 -2.14
C GLY A 73 -16.54 4.80 -2.04
N PHE A 74 -16.52 4.11 -0.89
CA PHE A 74 -16.01 2.74 -0.73
C PHE A 74 -17.11 1.82 -0.20
N VAL A 75 -17.70 0.98 -1.07
CA VAL A 75 -19.00 0.31 -0.78
C VAL A 75 -19.01 -1.20 -1.06
N VAL A 76 -17.86 -1.79 -1.36
CA VAL A 76 -17.75 -3.19 -1.83
C VAL A 76 -17.12 -4.13 -0.82
N SER A 77 -16.16 -3.64 -0.03
CA SER A 77 -15.39 -4.45 0.92
C SER A 77 -15.25 -3.72 2.27
N ALA A 78 -14.89 -4.48 3.30
CA ALA A 78 -14.51 -3.93 4.60
C ALA A 78 -13.11 -3.26 4.60
N PHE A 79 -12.27 -3.45 3.56
CA PHE A 79 -10.86 -3.03 3.53
C PHE A 79 -10.69 -1.54 3.85
N ASN A 80 -11.42 -0.70 3.12
CA ASN A 80 -11.29 0.76 3.21
C ASN A 80 -11.91 1.32 4.52
N PRO A 81 -13.12 0.88 4.96
CA PRO A 81 -13.62 1.15 6.32
C PRO A 81 -12.69 0.71 7.45
N LEU A 82 -12.06 -0.46 7.32
CA LEU A 82 -11.16 -1.04 8.33
C LEU A 82 -9.89 -0.20 8.48
N VAL A 83 -9.25 0.17 7.36
CA VAL A 83 -8.11 1.10 7.34
C VAL A 83 -8.49 2.43 7.99
N ARG A 84 -9.62 3.04 7.61
CA ARG A 84 -10.02 4.34 8.17
C ARG A 84 -10.30 4.28 9.67
N GLU A 85 -11.04 3.29 10.14
CA GLU A 85 -11.34 3.15 11.57
C GLU A 85 -10.07 2.90 12.39
N THR A 86 -9.13 2.09 11.88
CA THR A 86 -7.85 1.84 12.55
C THR A 86 -7.01 3.12 12.65
N VAL A 87 -6.94 3.91 11.58
CA VAL A 87 -6.24 5.21 11.60
C VAL A 87 -6.93 6.20 12.54
N ARG A 88 -8.27 6.26 12.56
CA ARG A 88 -9.04 7.10 13.50
C ARG A 88 -8.82 6.69 14.96
N ARG A 89 -8.73 5.39 15.26
CA ARG A 89 -8.37 4.91 16.61
C ARG A 89 -6.91 5.20 16.98
N CYS A 90 -6.01 5.31 16.00
CA CYS A 90 -4.60 5.63 16.21
C CYS A 90 -4.35 7.14 16.39
N LEU A 91 -4.99 7.97 15.57
CA LEU A 91 -4.72 9.42 15.52
C LEU A 91 -5.76 10.26 16.28
N GLY A 92 -6.89 9.68 16.68
CA GLY A 92 -8.08 10.41 17.10
C GLY A 92 -8.84 10.95 15.89
N ASP A 93 -9.78 11.86 16.13
CA ASP A 93 -10.54 12.48 15.06
C ASP A 93 -9.69 13.51 14.26
N PRO A 94 -10.00 13.75 12.98
CA PRO A 94 -9.29 14.74 12.17
C PRO A 94 -9.39 16.16 12.76
N GLY A 95 -8.31 16.94 12.59
CA GLY A 95 -8.29 18.34 12.99
C GLY A 95 -9.03 19.24 12.00
N THR A 96 -9.24 20.50 12.40
CA THR A 96 -9.64 21.59 11.50
C THR A 96 -8.44 22.51 11.24
N PRO A 97 -8.50 23.42 10.25
CA PRO A 97 -7.45 24.43 10.04
C PRO A 97 -7.16 25.30 11.27
N ASP A 98 -8.17 25.54 12.12
CA ASP A 98 -8.04 26.35 13.35
C ASP A 98 -7.62 25.52 14.57
N VAL A 99 -7.94 24.22 14.58
CA VAL A 99 -7.64 23.27 15.67
C VAL A 99 -7.07 21.99 15.05
N PRO A 100 -5.77 21.98 14.71
CA PRO A 100 -5.17 20.85 14.03
C PRO A 100 -5.06 19.65 14.97
N ASN A 101 -5.04 18.43 14.41
CA ASN A 101 -4.96 17.20 15.20
C ASN A 101 -3.65 17.18 16.02
N PRO A 102 -3.65 16.79 17.31
CA PRO A 102 -2.45 16.92 18.16
C PRO A 102 -1.30 15.99 17.78
N LEU A 103 -1.55 14.95 16.96
CA LEU A 103 -0.54 13.98 16.52
C LEU A 103 0.01 14.30 15.12
N THR A 104 -0.79 14.88 14.21
CA THR A 104 -0.34 15.25 12.84
C THR A 104 -0.22 16.74 12.58
N GLY A 105 -0.76 17.57 13.47
CA GLY A 105 -1.07 18.98 13.23
C GLY A 105 0.07 19.94 12.88
N PRO A 106 1.29 19.81 13.42
CA PRO A 106 2.42 20.62 13.00
C PRO A 106 3.20 20.03 11.82
N PHE A 107 2.80 18.85 11.31
CA PHE A 107 3.56 18.02 10.38
C PHE A 107 2.77 17.61 9.11
N PRO A 108 1.97 18.49 8.46
CA PRO A 108 1.13 18.08 7.33
C PRO A 108 1.97 17.57 6.15
N ASP A 109 3.08 18.24 5.82
CA ASP A 109 4.01 17.90 4.73
C ASP A 109 5.13 16.94 5.14
N SER A 110 5.49 16.89 6.42
CA SER A 110 6.51 16.00 6.98
C SER A 110 5.98 14.68 7.57
N THR A 111 4.67 14.43 7.51
CA THR A 111 4.07 13.11 7.82
C THR A 111 4.00 12.25 6.56
N ALA A 112 4.85 11.22 6.48
CA ALA A 112 4.72 10.19 5.45
C ALA A 112 3.70 9.11 5.85
N ILE A 113 3.17 8.36 4.87
CA ILE A 113 2.28 7.22 5.08
C ILE A 113 2.83 5.98 4.37
N VAL A 114 2.91 4.86 5.07
CA VAL A 114 3.29 3.55 4.52
C VAL A 114 2.14 2.58 4.77
N LEU A 115 1.41 2.18 3.72
CA LEU A 115 0.46 1.07 3.81
C LEU A 115 1.11 -0.23 3.34
N ALA A 116 0.96 -1.31 4.09
CA ALA A 116 1.44 -2.64 3.74
C ALA A 116 0.31 -3.69 3.77
N THR A 117 0.34 -4.59 2.81
CA THR A 117 -0.63 -5.68 2.64
C THR A 117 -0.06 -6.79 1.76
N VAL A 118 -0.63 -7.98 1.85
CA VAL A 118 -0.33 -9.17 1.05
C VAL A 118 -1.45 -9.42 0.05
N ALA A 119 -2.71 -9.33 0.48
CA ALA A 119 -3.88 -9.58 -0.37
C ALA A 119 -4.48 -8.31 -1.01
N ALA A 120 -4.22 -7.12 -0.44
CA ALA A 120 -4.90 -5.87 -0.78
C ALA A 120 -6.44 -6.00 -0.74
N ASP A 121 -7.16 -5.10 -1.41
CA ASP A 121 -8.61 -5.25 -1.58
C ASP A 121 -8.97 -6.28 -2.68
N ALA A 122 -8.64 -7.54 -2.40
CA ALA A 122 -8.94 -8.67 -3.26
C ALA A 122 -10.46 -8.87 -3.48
N THR A 123 -11.28 -8.43 -2.53
CA THR A 123 -12.75 -8.55 -2.58
C THR A 123 -13.36 -7.56 -3.58
N THR A 124 -12.93 -6.29 -3.56
CA THR A 124 -13.32 -5.32 -4.58
C THR A 124 -12.73 -5.69 -5.94
N SER A 125 -11.48 -6.14 -5.98
CA SER A 125 -10.79 -6.54 -7.22
C SER A 125 -11.46 -7.74 -7.90
N ASP A 126 -11.87 -8.77 -7.16
CA ASP A 126 -12.61 -9.90 -7.73
C ASP A 126 -14.03 -9.49 -8.13
N THR A 127 -14.73 -8.68 -7.32
CA THR A 127 -16.06 -8.16 -7.68
C THR A 127 -16.02 -7.35 -8.98
N ALA A 128 -15.00 -6.51 -9.17
CA ALA A 128 -14.76 -5.77 -10.40
C ALA A 128 -14.47 -6.71 -11.59
N SER A 129 -13.62 -7.72 -11.37
CA SER A 129 -13.29 -8.74 -12.38
C SER A 129 -14.51 -9.55 -12.84
N GLN A 130 -15.35 -10.01 -11.90
CA GLN A 130 -16.59 -10.73 -12.20
C GLN A 130 -17.60 -9.85 -12.96
N LYS A 131 -17.72 -8.57 -12.60
CA LYS A 131 -18.56 -7.60 -13.33
C LYS A 131 -18.03 -7.34 -14.74
N LEU A 132 -16.72 -7.28 -14.93
CA LEU A 132 -16.08 -7.18 -16.26
C LEU A 132 -16.37 -8.39 -17.13
N VAL A 133 -16.09 -9.60 -16.64
CA VAL A 133 -16.33 -10.85 -17.39
C VAL A 133 -17.82 -11.06 -17.71
N SER A 134 -18.73 -10.60 -16.85
CA SER A 134 -20.18 -10.67 -17.08
C SER A 134 -20.78 -9.48 -17.85
N GLY A 135 -19.96 -8.56 -18.39
CA GLY A 135 -20.42 -7.40 -19.16
C GLY A 135 -21.14 -6.31 -18.36
N ARG A 136 -21.11 -6.37 -17.03
CA ARG A 136 -21.83 -5.50 -16.09
C ARG A 136 -20.96 -4.37 -15.52
N VAL A 137 -20.11 -3.77 -16.35
CA VAL A 137 -19.16 -2.69 -15.99
C VAL A 137 -19.87 -1.32 -15.88
N HIS A 138 -20.92 -1.25 -15.06
CA HIS A 138 -21.83 -0.08 -15.04
C HIS A 138 -21.49 0.93 -13.94
N ASN A 139 -20.42 0.71 -13.18
CA ASN A 139 -19.95 1.65 -12.15
C ASN A 139 -18.43 1.87 -12.26
N PRO A 140 -17.97 3.03 -12.77
CA PRO A 140 -16.55 3.32 -12.91
C PRO A 140 -15.83 3.51 -11.56
N LEU A 141 -16.56 3.79 -10.47
CA LEU A 141 -15.97 3.91 -9.13
C LEU A 141 -15.37 2.59 -8.62
N LEU A 142 -15.83 1.44 -9.15
CA LEU A 142 -15.27 0.13 -8.79
C LEU A 142 -13.78 0.01 -9.15
N PHE A 143 -13.32 0.70 -10.20
CA PHE A 143 -11.90 0.74 -10.54
C PHE A 143 -11.12 1.50 -9.46
N PHE A 144 -11.53 2.72 -9.12
CA PHE A 144 -10.88 3.51 -8.08
C PHE A 144 -10.92 2.83 -6.70
N GLN A 145 -12.05 2.20 -6.33
CA GLN A 145 -12.15 1.44 -5.07
C GLN A 145 -11.23 0.21 -5.02
N SER A 146 -10.83 -0.35 -6.16
CA SER A 146 -9.94 -1.52 -6.20
C SER A 146 -8.45 -1.20 -6.03
N VAL A 147 -8.06 0.09 -6.09
CA VAL A 147 -6.66 0.49 -5.92
C VAL A 147 -6.36 0.72 -4.43
N THR A 148 -5.42 -0.05 -3.87
CA THR A 148 -5.03 -0.01 -2.45
C THR A 148 -4.67 1.39 -1.95
N THR A 149 -4.10 2.24 -2.80
CA THR A 149 -3.70 3.62 -2.47
C THR A 149 -4.90 4.56 -2.27
N SER A 150 -6.11 4.22 -2.73
CA SER A 150 -7.24 5.15 -2.74
C SER A 150 -7.74 5.50 -1.34
N ILE A 151 -7.72 4.56 -0.38
CA ILE A 151 -8.04 4.90 1.02
C ILE A 151 -6.94 5.73 1.67
N VAL A 152 -5.68 5.55 1.29
CA VAL A 152 -4.58 6.38 1.79
C VAL A 152 -4.70 7.81 1.27
N GLY A 153 -5.07 8.00 0.00
CA GLY A 153 -5.39 9.32 -0.55
C GLY A 153 -6.62 9.97 0.11
N HIS A 154 -7.64 9.18 0.46
CA HIS A 154 -8.80 9.67 1.21
C HIS A 154 -8.40 10.14 2.63
N LEU A 155 -7.60 9.34 3.35
CA LEU A 155 -7.07 9.69 4.67
C LEU A 155 -6.14 10.91 4.61
N ALA A 156 -5.29 11.02 3.59
CA ALA A 156 -4.43 12.17 3.39
C ALA A 156 -5.24 13.46 3.25
N ILE A 157 -6.32 13.44 2.47
CA ILE A 157 -7.27 14.57 2.36
C ILE A 157 -7.99 14.82 3.70
N GLU A 158 -8.43 13.78 4.39
CA GLU A 158 -9.19 13.88 5.65
C GLU A 158 -8.36 14.49 6.79
N TYR A 159 -7.08 14.11 6.92
CA TYR A 159 -6.17 14.59 7.98
C TYR A 159 -5.27 15.75 7.54
N GLY A 160 -5.37 16.23 6.30
CA GLY A 160 -4.54 17.30 5.75
C GLY A 160 -3.07 16.91 5.52
N LEU A 161 -2.79 15.63 5.30
CA LEU A 161 -1.44 15.10 5.09
C LEU A 161 -1.05 15.23 3.61
N THR A 162 0.16 15.74 3.38
CA THR A 162 0.72 16.03 2.04
C THR A 162 2.13 15.46 1.85
N GLY A 163 2.69 14.80 2.86
CA GLY A 163 3.95 14.07 2.78
C GLY A 163 3.90 12.80 1.91
N PRO A 164 5.03 12.07 1.77
CA PRO A 164 5.16 10.91 0.90
C PRO A 164 4.17 9.79 1.22
N ILE A 165 3.57 9.18 0.20
CA ILE A 165 2.67 8.03 0.33
C ILE A 165 3.29 6.82 -0.38
N HIS A 166 3.50 5.75 0.37
CA HIS A 166 3.95 4.46 -0.12
C HIS A 166 2.90 3.38 0.14
N CYS A 167 2.71 2.48 -0.84
CA CYS A 167 1.91 1.28 -0.68
C CYS A 167 2.75 0.07 -1.10
N ILE A 168 2.91 -0.86 -0.18
CA ILE A 168 3.78 -2.03 -0.29
C ILE A 168 2.89 -3.26 -0.36
N ALA A 169 2.89 -3.91 -1.53
CA ALA A 169 2.37 -5.26 -1.69
C ALA A 169 3.55 -6.22 -1.61
N ALA A 170 3.64 -6.98 -0.52
CA ALA A 170 4.73 -7.93 -0.26
C ALA A 170 4.16 -9.35 -0.03
N ASP A 171 5.03 -10.32 0.21
CA ASP A 171 4.63 -11.65 0.63
C ASP A 171 4.44 -11.69 2.17
N HIS A 172 4.79 -12.79 2.83
CA HIS A 172 4.61 -12.94 4.28
C HIS A 172 5.45 -11.96 5.13
N GLN A 173 6.35 -11.20 4.51
CA GLN A 173 7.19 -10.16 5.13
C GLN A 173 6.62 -8.72 4.98
N ALA A 174 5.30 -8.57 4.82
CA ALA A 174 4.68 -7.25 4.66
C ALA A 174 4.89 -6.33 5.89
N ASP A 175 4.85 -6.86 7.11
CA ASP A 175 5.10 -6.08 8.32
C ASP A 175 6.55 -5.60 8.44
N THR A 176 7.53 -6.47 8.21
CA THR A 176 8.97 -6.11 8.22
C THR A 176 9.30 -5.10 7.13
N THR A 177 8.82 -5.32 5.90
CA THR A 177 9.05 -4.40 4.78
C THR A 177 8.43 -3.02 5.06
N ALA A 178 7.29 -2.95 5.76
CA ALA A 178 6.68 -1.69 6.17
C ALA A 178 7.52 -0.92 7.20
N LEU A 179 8.03 -1.64 8.21
CA LEU A 179 8.86 -1.07 9.27
C LEU A 179 10.22 -0.61 8.74
N ASP A 180 10.84 -1.38 7.84
CA ASP A 180 12.09 -1.01 7.17
C ASP A 180 11.90 0.22 6.28
N ALA A 181 10.80 0.29 5.52
CA ALA A 181 10.46 1.46 4.72
C ALA A 181 10.22 2.71 5.58
N ALA A 182 9.53 2.56 6.72
CA ALA A 182 9.32 3.65 7.67
C ALA A 182 10.63 4.12 8.33
N ALA A 183 11.50 3.19 8.72
CA ALA A 183 12.82 3.50 9.29
C ALA A 183 13.71 4.22 8.26
N LEU A 184 13.63 3.88 6.98
CA LEU A 184 14.34 4.57 5.90
C LEU A 184 13.77 5.98 5.62
N LEU A 185 12.44 6.15 5.66
CA LEU A 185 11.81 7.47 5.52
C LEU A 185 12.21 8.43 6.66
N LEU A 186 12.30 7.91 7.89
CA LEU A 186 12.76 8.67 9.08
C LEU A 186 14.27 8.97 9.10
N LEU A 187 15.02 8.62 8.05
CA LEU A 187 16.38 9.13 7.84
C LEU A 187 16.42 10.43 7.04
N ASP A 188 15.30 10.83 6.43
CA ASP A 188 15.18 12.13 5.76
C ASP A 188 14.79 13.18 6.81
N ASP A 189 15.65 14.20 6.99
CA ASP A 189 15.42 15.30 7.94
C ASP A 189 14.16 16.14 7.62
N THR A 190 13.50 15.90 6.47
CA THR A 190 12.20 16.50 6.11
C THR A 190 10.99 15.65 6.53
N ILE A 191 11.19 14.46 7.11
CA ILE A 191 10.12 13.55 7.56
C ILE A 191 10.15 13.42 9.08
N ASP A 192 9.29 14.18 9.76
CA ASP A 192 9.16 14.17 11.23
C ASP A 192 8.50 12.90 11.76
N GLN A 193 7.65 12.25 10.95
CA GLN A 193 6.91 11.05 11.36
C GLN A 193 6.39 10.20 10.21
N VAL A 194 6.14 8.92 10.48
CA VAL A 194 5.56 7.97 9.52
C VAL A 194 4.33 7.29 10.13
N LEU A 195 3.20 7.39 9.45
CA LEU A 195 2.02 6.57 9.73
C LEU A 195 2.15 5.23 8.99
N VAL A 196 2.45 4.16 9.70
CA VAL A 196 2.48 2.80 9.17
C VAL A 196 1.10 2.16 9.33
N ILE A 197 0.57 1.57 8.27
CA ILE A 197 -0.74 0.91 8.22
C ILE A 197 -0.55 -0.51 7.67
N GLY A 198 -0.73 -1.53 8.49
CA GLY A 198 -0.89 -2.91 8.03
C GLY A 198 -2.37 -3.24 7.86
N VAL A 199 -2.77 -3.89 6.76
CA VAL A 199 -4.18 -4.33 6.58
C VAL A 199 -4.30 -5.61 5.76
N GLU A 200 -5.13 -6.53 6.25
CA GLU A 200 -5.62 -7.69 5.51
C GLU A 200 -7.13 -7.87 5.68
N LEU A 201 -7.74 -8.55 4.70
CA LEU A 201 -9.05 -9.17 4.85
C LEU A 201 -8.90 -10.69 4.79
N ALA A 202 -9.79 -11.41 5.48
CA ALA A 202 -9.88 -12.85 5.43
C ALA A 202 -10.00 -13.33 3.96
N ALA A 203 -9.17 -14.31 3.58
CA ALA A 203 -9.02 -14.67 2.18
C ALA A 203 -10.31 -15.23 1.57
N ASN A 204 -10.85 -14.50 0.58
CA ASN A 204 -11.94 -14.99 -0.27
C ASN A 204 -11.49 -16.23 -1.10
N PRO A 205 -12.40 -17.00 -1.70
CA PRO A 205 -12.04 -18.25 -2.39
C PRO A 205 -11.00 -18.09 -3.50
N ARG A 206 -10.98 -16.95 -4.20
CA ARG A 206 -9.98 -16.64 -5.23
C ARG A 206 -8.62 -16.36 -4.62
N THR A 207 -8.57 -15.59 -3.54
CA THR A 207 -7.35 -15.34 -2.76
C THR A 207 -6.79 -16.65 -2.21
N ALA A 208 -7.62 -17.45 -1.55
CA ALA A 208 -7.22 -18.77 -1.03
C ALA A 208 -6.65 -19.69 -2.13
N ALA A 209 -7.26 -19.71 -3.32
CA ALA A 209 -6.74 -20.47 -4.46
C ALA A 209 -5.40 -19.92 -4.99
N ALA A 210 -5.19 -18.60 -4.98
CA ALA A 210 -3.92 -17.98 -5.36
C ALA A 210 -2.80 -18.35 -4.36
N PHE A 211 -3.05 -18.26 -3.05
CA PHE A 211 -2.10 -18.69 -2.02
C PHE A 211 -1.81 -20.19 -2.11
N ALA A 212 -2.81 -21.05 -2.33
CA ALA A 212 -2.59 -22.48 -2.55
C ALA A 212 -1.72 -22.75 -3.79
N ARG A 213 -1.85 -21.93 -4.85
CA ARG A 213 -0.99 -22.02 -6.04
C ARG A 213 0.45 -21.56 -5.76
N LEU A 214 0.65 -20.51 -4.96
CA LEU A 214 1.96 -20.05 -4.51
C LEU A 214 2.64 -21.11 -3.61
N ALA A 215 1.90 -21.72 -2.68
CA ALA A 215 2.39 -22.83 -1.86
C ALA A 215 2.85 -24.02 -2.71
N ALA A 216 2.10 -24.37 -3.76
CA ALA A 216 2.50 -25.39 -4.73
C ALA A 216 3.71 -25.02 -5.61
N LEU A 217 4.19 -23.77 -5.54
CA LEU A 217 5.42 -23.29 -6.16
C LEU A 217 6.58 -23.13 -5.16
N GLY A 218 6.37 -23.47 -3.88
CA GLY A 218 7.38 -23.40 -2.83
C GLY A 218 7.39 -22.10 -2.01
N HIS A 219 6.40 -21.21 -2.18
CA HIS A 219 6.22 -20.08 -1.27
C HIS A 219 5.61 -20.54 0.06
N ASP A 220 6.03 -19.92 1.15
CA ASP A 220 5.63 -20.19 2.54
C ASP A 220 4.49 -19.29 3.05
N GLY A 221 4.17 -18.23 2.30
CA GLY A 221 3.10 -17.29 2.64
C GLY A 221 1.74 -17.95 2.79
N ARG A 222 1.05 -17.60 3.88
CA ARG A 222 -0.29 -18.08 4.21
C ARG A 222 -1.34 -17.03 3.86
N PRO A 223 -2.54 -17.43 3.40
CA PRO A 223 -3.64 -16.50 3.22
C PRO A 223 -4.02 -15.86 4.58
N PRO A 224 -4.38 -14.57 4.62
CA PRO A 224 -4.88 -13.96 5.84
C PRO A 224 -6.15 -14.66 6.34
N ALA A 225 -6.21 -14.90 7.65
CA ALA A 225 -7.27 -15.66 8.29
C ALA A 225 -8.42 -14.79 8.82
N ALA A 226 -8.18 -13.50 9.01
CA ALA A 226 -9.09 -12.55 9.65
C ALA A 226 -9.05 -11.18 8.95
N ASP A 227 -10.11 -10.40 9.14
CA ASP A 227 -10.16 -8.99 8.81
C ASP A 227 -9.47 -8.18 9.92
N LEU A 228 -8.22 -7.80 9.67
CA LEU A 228 -7.33 -7.17 10.64
C LEU A 228 -6.64 -5.95 10.03
N ALA A 229 -6.60 -4.86 10.77
CA ALA A 229 -5.68 -3.76 10.49
C ALA A 229 -4.97 -3.25 11.75
N VAL A 230 -3.77 -2.73 11.52
CA VAL A 230 -2.91 -2.11 12.52
C VAL A 230 -2.44 -0.77 11.99
N ALA A 231 -2.48 0.27 12.82
CA ALA A 231 -1.86 1.56 12.54
C ALA A 231 -0.86 1.90 13.65
N LEU A 232 0.33 2.38 13.26
CA LEU A 232 1.38 2.89 14.15
C LEU A 232 1.77 4.28 13.68
N LEU A 233 1.80 5.27 14.57
CA LEU A 233 2.47 6.54 14.32
C LEU A 233 3.89 6.47 14.88
N LEU A 234 4.88 6.54 13.99
CA LEU A 234 6.30 6.40 14.30
C LEU A 234 7.02 7.75 14.23
N ARG A 235 7.95 8.01 15.16
CA ARG A 235 8.85 9.17 15.15
C ARG A 235 10.32 8.76 15.30
N PRO A 236 11.30 9.63 14.96
CA PRO A 236 12.71 9.36 15.21
C PRO A 236 12.95 9.18 16.71
N GLY A 237 13.51 8.02 17.10
CA GLY A 237 13.83 7.73 18.50
C GLY A 237 14.97 8.61 19.05
N PRO A 238 15.08 8.78 20.38
CA PRO A 238 16.03 9.67 21.01
C PRO A 238 17.49 9.34 20.64
N ALA A 239 18.29 10.38 20.49
CA ALA A 239 19.70 10.28 20.11
C ALA A 239 20.54 9.60 21.22
N GLY A 240 20.65 8.27 21.14
CA GLY A 240 21.42 7.46 22.07
C GLY A 240 21.06 5.98 22.07
N HIS A 241 19.85 5.62 21.62
CA HIS A 241 19.47 4.22 21.44
C HIS A 241 19.92 3.71 20.07
N ALA A 242 21.17 3.23 20.03
CA ALA A 242 21.61 2.36 18.94
C ALA A 242 20.69 1.15 18.92
N GLY A 243 19.95 0.97 17.82
CA GLY A 243 18.98 -0.12 17.71
C GLY A 243 19.64 -1.45 17.98
N VAL A 244 19.11 -2.21 18.96
CA VAL A 244 19.38 -3.65 19.01
C VAL A 244 18.79 -4.20 17.71
N PRO A 245 19.57 -4.89 16.86
CA PRO A 245 19.01 -5.50 15.66
C PRO A 245 17.93 -6.48 16.11
N ALA A 246 16.68 -6.16 15.80
CA ALA A 246 15.52 -6.97 16.18
C ALA A 246 15.63 -8.31 15.45
N GLN A 247 16.28 -9.29 16.09
CA GLN A 247 16.36 -10.64 15.56
C GLN A 247 14.93 -11.12 15.28
N PRO A 248 14.70 -11.83 14.17
CA PRO A 248 13.42 -12.48 13.93
C PRO A 248 13.10 -13.46 15.06
N GLN A 249 12.33 -13.01 16.04
CA GLN A 249 11.64 -13.94 16.93
C GLN A 249 10.63 -14.68 16.07
N ALA A 250 10.73 -16.01 16.06
CA ALA A 250 9.71 -16.84 15.43
C ALA A 250 8.37 -16.55 16.13
N PRO A 251 7.26 -16.38 15.38
CA PRO A 251 5.97 -16.05 15.97
C PRO A 251 5.55 -17.11 16.99
N ALA A 252 4.90 -16.67 18.07
CA ALA A 252 4.31 -17.59 19.02
C ALA A 252 3.21 -18.41 18.32
N PRO A 253 3.01 -19.70 18.67
CA PRO A 253 2.11 -20.58 17.93
C PRO A 253 0.63 -20.16 17.93
N ASP A 254 0.22 -19.24 18.82
CA ASP A 254 -1.14 -18.69 18.90
C ASP A 254 -1.35 -17.39 18.09
N ASP A 255 -0.32 -16.74 17.54
CA ASP A 255 -0.43 -15.49 16.74
C ASP A 255 -1.01 -15.71 15.32
N ALA A 256 -1.58 -16.89 15.05
CA ALA A 256 -2.05 -17.31 13.73
C ALA A 256 -3.12 -16.38 13.11
N ALA A 257 -3.86 -15.64 13.94
CA ALA A 257 -4.84 -14.65 13.49
C ALA A 257 -4.19 -13.39 12.88
N ALA A 258 -3.05 -12.96 13.42
CA ALA A 258 -2.36 -11.75 12.95
C ALA A 258 -1.55 -11.96 11.68
N GLY A 259 -1.08 -13.21 11.44
CA GLY A 259 -0.47 -13.63 10.17
C GLY A 259 0.66 -12.69 9.70
N PRO A 260 0.57 -12.11 8.47
CA PRO A 260 1.62 -11.24 7.94
C PRO A 260 1.71 -9.86 8.62
N LEU A 261 0.84 -9.56 9.60
CA LEU A 261 0.82 -8.32 10.37
C LEU A 261 1.28 -8.50 11.83
N HIS A 262 1.71 -9.71 12.22
CA HIS A 262 2.01 -10.07 13.61
C HIS A 262 2.99 -9.11 14.31
N ARG A 263 4.03 -8.60 13.63
CA ARG A 263 4.96 -7.64 14.25
C ARG A 263 4.34 -6.28 14.49
N LEU A 264 3.52 -5.80 13.55
CA LEU A 264 2.81 -4.52 13.73
C LEU A 264 1.84 -4.63 14.91
N ALA A 265 1.09 -5.74 15.00
CA ALA A 265 0.18 -6.00 16.11
C ALA A 265 0.93 -6.08 17.46
N ALA A 266 2.05 -6.81 17.51
CA ALA A 266 2.88 -6.93 18.72
C ALA A 266 3.48 -5.57 19.16
N LEU A 267 3.89 -4.72 18.23
CA LEU A 267 4.34 -3.35 18.52
C LEU A 267 3.19 -2.48 19.04
N ALA A 268 1.99 -2.57 18.43
CA ALA A 268 0.82 -1.83 18.86
C ALA A 268 0.39 -2.21 20.28
N GLU A 269 0.34 -3.50 20.60
CA GLU A 269 0.03 -3.98 21.95
C GLU A 269 1.12 -3.65 22.97
N SER A 270 2.38 -3.58 22.56
CA SER A 270 3.47 -3.13 23.43
C SER A 270 3.37 -1.64 23.75
N ALA A 271 3.01 -0.81 22.78
CA ALA A 271 2.79 0.63 22.97
C ALA A 271 1.52 0.96 23.78
N ARG A 272 0.53 0.04 23.81
CA ARG A 272 -0.70 0.16 24.61
C ARG A 272 -0.48 -0.14 26.10
N ARG A 273 0.58 -0.85 26.49
CA ARG A 273 0.86 -1.13 27.91
C ARG A 273 1.42 0.12 28.59
N PRO A 274 0.90 0.52 29.76
CA PRO A 274 1.45 1.65 30.49
C PRO A 274 2.90 1.36 30.91
N LEU A 275 3.74 2.40 30.88
CA LEU A 275 5.18 2.41 31.20
C LEU A 275 5.57 1.94 32.63
N GLY A 276 4.64 1.37 33.40
CA GLY A 276 4.84 0.92 34.78
C GLY A 276 5.09 -0.59 34.98
N GLU A 277 4.88 -1.44 33.96
CA GLU A 277 4.93 -2.91 34.09
C GLU A 277 6.15 -3.58 33.42
N GLN A 278 7.25 -2.85 33.23
CA GLN A 278 8.55 -3.44 32.86
C GLN A 278 9.59 -3.18 33.96
N ARG A 279 9.72 -4.15 34.87
CA ARG A 279 10.79 -4.30 35.86
C ARG A 279 11.10 -5.77 36.10
#